data_AF-A0A4R0YD37-F1
#
_entry.id   AF-A0A4R0YD37-F1
#
_cell.length_a   1.000
_cell.length_b   1.000
_cell.length_c   1.000
_cell.angle_alpha   90.00
_cell.angle_beta   90.00
_cell.angle_gamma   90.00
#
_symmetry.space_group_name_H-M   'P 1'
#
loop_
_entity.id
_entity.type
_entity.pdbx_description
1 polymer ?
#
loop_
_entity_poly.entity_id
_entity_poly.type
_entity_poly.pdbx_seq_one_letter_code
_entity_poly.pdbx_strand_id
1 'polypeptide(L)'
;MPSSRRGLTRAAAAMAAWGLAAPGARAADPWPSRTLRILTPFGAGGAMDMVARLLAPAVSQALGQPVVVENRPGATGTVCMGEVAQAAPDGHTMMITGSSFAIVGLLMPNLRFRMGDFAPLTRLTVGPSVLVVPAQLGLRSFPEFVAAAKARPGQWSYGSVGVGTSLHLGGEELKMLTGTDLVHVPYRGWTNAATDLLANRIQVYFSTIPDALPMIQSGQLRALAVTHSERLPALPETPTVTELGFPKLRVSSDFGMAIGAGVPAAIRARLEEVFRAAIREPAIQARLLTSGIFVVGSSAEEYASLLAEDIARYAEIIRVAGIRLE
;
A
#
# COMPACT_ATOMS: atom_id res chain seq x y z
N MET A 1 -42.97 -90.89 19.64
CA MET A 1 -41.99 -90.04 20.37
C MET A 1 -40.66 -90.79 20.36
N PRO A 2 -39.49 -90.20 20.03
CA PRO A 2 -39.07 -88.86 20.38
C PRO A 2 -38.48 -88.02 19.23
N SER A 3 -38.12 -86.81 19.63
CA SER A 3 -37.44 -85.67 19.03
C SER A 3 -36.14 -85.91 18.24
N SER A 4 -35.90 -85.01 17.28
CA SER A 4 -34.83 -84.00 17.28
C SER A 4 -34.01 -83.89 15.98
N ARG A 5 -33.98 -82.64 15.50
CA ARG A 5 -32.82 -81.90 14.96
C ARG A 5 -32.01 -82.54 13.82
N ARG A 6 -32.02 -81.88 12.67
CA ARG A 6 -30.83 -81.23 12.08
C ARG A 6 -31.24 -80.35 10.91
N GLY A 7 -31.21 -79.04 11.16
CA GLY A 7 -31.20 -78.03 10.12
C GLY A 7 -29.79 -77.77 9.60
N LEU A 8 -29.75 -76.89 8.60
CA LEU A 8 -28.61 -76.18 8.01
C LEU A 8 -27.93 -76.94 6.87
N THR A 9 -28.31 -76.61 5.63
CA THR A 9 -27.41 -75.93 4.69
C THR A 9 -28.18 -75.58 3.39
N ARG A 10 -27.84 -74.40 2.84
CA ARG A 10 -28.23 -73.87 1.51
C ARG A 10 -29.51 -73.03 1.45
N ALA A 11 -29.37 -71.76 1.81
CA ALA A 11 -30.10 -70.68 1.15
C ALA A 11 -29.22 -69.42 1.17
N ALA A 12 -28.21 -69.40 0.30
CA ALA A 12 -27.40 -68.23 0.03
C ALA A 12 -27.79 -67.70 -1.35
N ALA A 13 -28.83 -66.87 -1.40
CA ALA A 13 -29.07 -65.92 -2.49
C ALA A 13 -30.25 -65.00 -2.11
N ALA A 14 -30.06 -63.70 -2.34
CA ALA A 14 -31.05 -62.63 -2.30
C ALA A 14 -31.44 -62.09 -0.91
N MET A 15 -30.68 -61.10 -0.42
CA MET A 15 -31.18 -59.80 0.07
C MET A 15 -30.08 -59.03 0.79
N ALA A 16 -29.43 -58.08 0.10
CA ALA A 16 -28.82 -56.89 0.69
C ALA A 16 -28.29 -55.96 -0.43
N ALA A 17 -29.20 -55.39 -1.23
CA ALA A 17 -28.88 -54.39 -2.25
C ALA A 17 -29.52 -53.03 -1.91
N TRP A 18 -29.50 -52.64 -0.64
CA TRP A 18 -30.04 -51.36 -0.18
C TRP A 18 -28.95 -50.53 0.48
N GLY A 19 -28.57 -49.44 -0.19
CA GLY A 19 -28.24 -48.20 0.51
C GLY A 19 -26.76 -47.85 0.71
N LEU A 20 -25.89 -48.03 -0.29
CA LEU A 20 -24.70 -47.18 -0.41
C LEU A 20 -25.13 -45.83 -1.00
N ALA A 21 -25.85 -45.04 -0.20
CA ALA A 21 -25.98 -43.61 -0.46
C ALA A 21 -24.59 -43.00 -0.21
N ALA A 22 -23.80 -42.86 -1.27
CA ALA A 22 -22.59 -42.06 -1.24
C ALA A 22 -22.96 -40.68 -0.66
N PRO A 23 -22.21 -40.12 0.30
CA PRO A 23 -22.39 -38.73 0.68
C PRO A 23 -22.20 -37.93 -0.60
N GLY A 24 -23.28 -37.33 -1.11
CA GLY A 24 -23.19 -36.44 -2.26
C GLY A 24 -22.12 -35.42 -1.93
N ALA A 25 -21.05 -35.40 -2.75
CA ALA A 25 -20.08 -34.32 -2.71
C ALA A 25 -20.90 -33.03 -2.83
N ARG A 26 -21.06 -32.31 -1.72
CA ARG A 26 -21.59 -30.95 -1.76
C ARG A 26 -20.59 -30.21 -2.62
N ALA A 27 -20.97 -29.92 -3.86
CA ALA A 27 -20.24 -28.97 -4.68
C ALA A 27 -20.07 -27.73 -3.80
N ALA A 28 -18.81 -27.38 -3.49
CA ALA A 28 -18.54 -26.15 -2.78
C ALA A 28 -19.27 -25.03 -3.52
N ASP A 29 -20.02 -24.20 -2.80
CA ASP A 29 -20.69 -23.07 -3.41
C ASP A 29 -19.67 -22.29 -4.25
N PRO A 30 -20.00 -21.91 -5.50
CA PRO A 30 -19.06 -21.23 -6.36
C PRO A 30 -18.56 -19.96 -5.67
N TRP A 31 -17.23 -19.80 -5.59
CA TRP A 31 -16.61 -18.61 -5.04
C TRP A 31 -16.61 -17.49 -6.10
N PRO A 32 -16.90 -16.23 -5.74
CA PRO A 32 -17.39 -15.78 -4.42
C PRO A 32 -18.91 -15.98 -4.26
N SER A 33 -19.32 -16.35 -3.04
CA SER A 33 -20.72 -16.68 -2.72
C SER A 33 -21.46 -15.57 -1.94
N ARG A 34 -20.74 -14.52 -1.53
CA ARG A 34 -21.27 -13.39 -0.77
C ARG A 34 -20.47 -12.12 -1.05
N THR A 35 -20.91 -11.01 -0.46
CA THR A 35 -20.22 -9.73 -0.50
C THR A 35 -18.75 -9.83 -0.08
N LEU A 36 -17.88 -9.21 -0.86
CA LEU A 36 -16.46 -9.01 -0.55
C LEU A 36 -16.25 -7.64 0.10
N ARG A 37 -15.26 -7.56 0.99
CA ARG A 37 -14.93 -6.37 1.78
C ARG A 37 -13.50 -5.94 1.48
N ILE A 38 -13.32 -4.71 1.03
CA ILE A 38 -12.03 -4.02 0.95
C ILE A 38 -11.91 -3.12 2.18
N LEU A 39 -11.05 -3.51 3.11
CA LEU A 39 -10.74 -2.71 4.28
C LEU A 39 -9.69 -1.65 3.95
N THR A 40 -9.89 -0.44 4.46
CA THR A 40 -8.95 0.67 4.32
C THR A 40 -8.41 1.07 5.70
N PRO A 41 -7.08 1.21 5.87
CA PRO A 41 -6.47 1.44 7.18
C PRO A 41 -6.63 2.87 7.72
N PHE A 42 -7.28 3.76 6.96
CA PHE A 42 -7.45 5.18 7.30
C PHE A 42 -8.89 5.64 7.03
N GLY A 43 -9.21 6.86 7.48
CA GLY A 43 -10.55 7.44 7.36
C GLY A 43 -11.01 7.65 5.92
N ALA A 44 -12.34 7.81 5.76
CA ALA A 44 -12.98 8.04 4.47
C ALA A 44 -12.49 9.34 3.80
N GLY A 45 -12.47 9.36 2.47
CA GLY A 45 -12.05 10.53 1.67
C GLY A 45 -10.54 10.68 1.48
N GLY A 46 -9.71 9.86 2.12
CA GLY A 46 -8.27 9.79 1.86
C GLY A 46 -7.94 9.06 0.54
N ALA A 47 -6.70 9.19 0.06
CA ALA A 47 -6.28 8.62 -1.22
C ALA A 47 -6.48 7.09 -1.32
N MET A 48 -6.21 6.33 -0.25
CA MET A 48 -6.48 4.89 -0.22
C MET A 48 -7.98 4.56 -0.33
N ASP A 49 -8.84 5.31 0.36
CA ASP A 49 -10.30 5.14 0.31
C ASP A 49 -10.83 5.47 -1.09
N MET A 50 -10.33 6.56 -1.69
CA MET A 50 -10.65 6.93 -3.08
C MET A 50 -10.28 5.81 -4.06
N VAL A 51 -9.05 5.27 -4.00
CA VAL A 51 -8.60 4.20 -4.89
C VAL A 51 -9.43 2.94 -4.71
N ALA A 52 -9.68 2.52 -3.46
CA ALA A 52 -10.50 1.34 -3.17
C ALA A 52 -11.94 1.50 -3.71
N ARG A 53 -12.56 2.67 -3.53
CA ARG A 53 -13.92 2.95 -4.02
C ARG A 53 -13.99 3.07 -5.53
N LEU A 54 -12.93 3.56 -6.17
CA LEU A 54 -12.85 3.64 -7.62
C LEU A 54 -12.77 2.24 -8.26
N LEU A 55 -12.11 1.30 -7.61
CA LEU A 55 -11.98 -0.09 -8.07
C LEU A 55 -13.20 -0.97 -7.77
N ALA A 56 -13.90 -0.71 -6.66
CA ALA A 56 -14.95 -1.61 -6.17
C ALA A 56 -16.06 -1.95 -7.21
N PRO A 57 -16.59 -1.01 -8.02
CA PRO A 57 -17.59 -1.34 -9.04
C PRO A 57 -17.07 -2.31 -10.11
N ALA A 58 -15.88 -2.06 -10.65
CA ALA A 58 -15.25 -2.92 -11.67
C ALA A 58 -14.97 -4.33 -11.14
N VAL A 59 -14.43 -4.41 -9.92
CA VAL A 59 -14.18 -5.70 -9.23
C VAL A 59 -15.50 -6.43 -8.96
N SER A 60 -16.54 -5.71 -8.55
CA SER A 60 -17.86 -6.28 -8.29
C SER A 60 -18.49 -6.86 -9.57
N GLN A 61 -18.41 -6.13 -10.68
CA GLN A 61 -18.87 -6.60 -11.98
C GLN A 61 -18.11 -7.85 -12.44
N ALA A 62 -16.79 -7.89 -12.28
CA ALA A 62 -15.96 -9.02 -12.71
C ALA A 62 -16.14 -10.29 -11.86
N LEU A 63 -16.53 -10.14 -10.60
CA LEU A 63 -16.73 -11.25 -9.65
C LEU A 63 -18.21 -11.67 -9.51
N GLY A 64 -19.15 -10.88 -10.00
CA GLY A 64 -20.58 -11.15 -9.88
C GLY A 64 -21.13 -11.04 -8.44
N GLN A 65 -20.37 -10.42 -7.54
CA GLN A 65 -20.75 -10.21 -6.14
C GLN A 65 -20.49 -8.76 -5.72
N PRO A 66 -21.29 -8.21 -4.79
CA PRO A 66 -21.04 -6.87 -4.26
C PRO A 66 -19.66 -6.74 -3.62
N VAL A 67 -18.99 -5.62 -3.84
CA VAL A 67 -17.72 -5.26 -3.18
C VAL A 67 -17.95 -3.99 -2.38
N VAL A 68 -17.75 -4.05 -1.07
CA VAL A 68 -17.92 -2.91 -0.16
C VAL A 68 -16.58 -2.42 0.37
N VAL A 69 -16.43 -1.10 0.47
CA VAL A 69 -15.25 -0.46 1.04
C VAL A 69 -15.56 0.01 2.45
N GLU A 70 -14.78 -0.47 3.42
CA GLU A 70 -14.96 -0.18 4.83
C GLU A 70 -13.70 0.47 5.42
N ASN A 71 -13.86 1.58 6.13
CA ASN A 71 -12.75 2.23 6.83
C ASN A 71 -12.56 1.59 8.21
N ARG A 72 -11.31 1.23 8.52
CA ARG A 72 -10.85 0.68 9.80
C ARG A 72 -9.63 1.45 10.32
N PRO A 73 -9.79 2.75 10.62
CA PRO A 73 -8.69 3.59 11.10
C PRO A 73 -8.23 3.19 12.50
N GLY A 74 -6.97 3.49 12.82
CA GLY A 74 -6.41 3.36 14.16
C GLY A 74 -5.01 2.76 14.15
N ALA A 75 -4.16 3.24 15.07
CA ALA A 75 -2.81 2.73 15.32
C ALA A 75 -1.99 2.51 14.03
N THR A 76 -1.93 3.52 13.16
CA THR A 76 -1.16 3.47 11.89
C THR A 76 -1.61 2.33 10.94
N GLY A 77 -2.86 1.90 11.07
CA GLY A 77 -3.48 0.87 10.23
C GLY A 77 -3.44 -0.54 10.81
N THR A 78 -2.87 -0.75 12.01
CA THR A 78 -2.80 -2.10 12.61
C THR A 78 -4.16 -2.67 12.97
N VAL A 79 -5.18 -1.84 13.20
CA VAL A 79 -6.57 -2.29 13.40
C VAL A 79 -7.10 -2.99 12.14
N CYS A 80 -6.94 -2.36 10.97
CA CYS A 80 -7.31 -2.94 9.68
C CYS A 80 -6.52 -4.23 9.40
N MET A 81 -5.20 -4.20 9.59
CA MET A 81 -4.35 -5.37 9.36
C MET A 81 -4.70 -6.54 10.29
N GLY A 82 -5.00 -6.27 11.56
CA GLY A 82 -5.44 -7.28 12.51
C GLY A 82 -6.77 -7.93 12.11
N GLU A 83 -7.72 -7.14 11.59
CA GLU A 83 -8.98 -7.68 11.09
C GLU A 83 -8.77 -8.59 9.87
N VAL A 84 -7.91 -8.20 8.91
CA VAL A 84 -7.58 -9.05 7.76
C VAL A 84 -6.84 -10.31 8.18
N ALA A 85 -5.89 -10.22 9.12
CA ALA A 85 -5.14 -11.38 9.60
C ALA A 85 -6.03 -12.41 10.32
N GLN A 86 -7.09 -11.96 10.99
CA GLN A 86 -8.05 -12.81 11.71
C GLN A 86 -9.25 -13.24 10.87
N ALA A 87 -9.41 -12.70 9.66
CA ALA A 87 -10.51 -13.05 8.79
C ALA A 87 -10.44 -14.52 8.37
N ALA A 88 -11.61 -15.12 8.10
CA ALA A 88 -11.66 -16.46 7.52
C ALA A 88 -10.85 -16.48 6.20
N PRO A 89 -10.05 -17.53 5.94
CA PRO A 89 -9.23 -17.63 4.74
C PRO A 89 -10.05 -17.99 3.48
N ASP A 90 -11.21 -17.35 3.30
CA ASP A 90 -12.19 -17.65 2.26
C ASP A 90 -12.19 -16.62 1.11
N GLY A 91 -11.30 -15.62 1.14
CA GLY A 91 -11.16 -14.63 0.07
C GLY A 91 -12.09 -13.42 0.12
N HIS A 92 -12.98 -13.30 1.12
CA HIS A 92 -13.99 -12.23 1.14
C HIS A 92 -13.58 -10.98 1.93
N THR A 93 -12.44 -11.00 2.63
CA THR A 93 -11.92 -9.83 3.35
C THR A 93 -10.48 -9.59 2.93
N MET A 94 -10.24 -8.42 2.34
CA MET A 94 -8.94 -7.97 1.86
C MET A 94 -8.72 -6.52 2.30
N MET A 95 -7.50 -6.00 2.10
CA MET A 95 -7.21 -4.60 2.39
C MET A 95 -6.43 -3.94 1.28
N ILE A 96 -6.64 -2.63 1.15
CA ILE A 96 -5.67 -1.79 0.47
C ILE A 96 -4.50 -1.50 1.42
N THR A 97 -3.28 -1.60 0.89
CA THR A 97 -2.02 -1.41 1.60
C THR A 97 -1.35 -0.13 1.13
N GLY A 98 -0.44 0.40 1.94
CA GLY A 98 0.54 1.39 1.51
C GLY A 98 1.78 1.34 2.38
N SER A 99 2.56 2.43 2.45
CA SER A 99 3.83 2.44 3.18
C SER A 99 3.72 2.00 4.64
N SER A 100 2.62 2.32 5.33
CA SER A 100 2.37 1.86 6.71
C SER A 100 2.40 0.34 6.84
N PHE A 101 2.00 -0.41 5.82
CA PHE A 101 2.05 -1.87 5.82
C PHE A 101 3.47 -2.41 6.00
N ALA A 102 4.46 -1.79 5.34
CA ALA A 102 5.87 -2.17 5.50
C ALA A 102 6.49 -1.63 6.82
N ILE A 103 5.99 -0.50 7.34
CA ILE A 103 6.61 0.23 8.45
C ILE A 103 6.14 -0.28 9.82
N VAL A 104 4.87 -0.65 9.98
CA VAL A 104 4.33 -1.00 11.31
C VAL A 104 5.07 -2.17 11.96
N GLY A 105 5.48 -3.18 11.16
CA GLY A 105 6.27 -4.31 11.66
C GLY A 105 7.67 -3.94 12.16
N LEU A 106 8.17 -2.77 11.79
CA LEU A 106 9.49 -2.27 12.18
C LEU A 106 9.43 -1.39 13.42
N LEU A 107 8.31 -0.66 13.61
CA LEU A 107 8.17 0.33 14.68
C LEU A 107 7.30 -0.15 15.85
N MET A 108 6.47 -1.17 15.66
CA MET A 108 5.53 -1.64 16.69
C MET A 108 5.88 -3.07 17.12
N PRO A 109 6.45 -3.28 18.32
CA PRO A 109 6.92 -4.60 18.75
C PRO A 109 5.80 -5.57 19.12
N ASN A 110 4.61 -5.06 19.48
CA ASN A 110 3.51 -5.84 20.05
C ASN A 110 2.32 -5.97 19.09
N LEU A 111 2.58 -6.40 17.86
CA LEU A 111 1.52 -6.65 16.88
C LEU A 111 0.84 -8.00 17.12
N ARG A 112 -0.47 -8.07 16.88
CA ARG A 112 -1.28 -9.30 16.97
C ARG A 112 -1.21 -10.15 15.69
N PHE A 113 -0.30 -9.82 14.79
CA PHE A 113 -0.09 -10.47 13.51
C PHE A 113 1.39 -10.35 13.12
N ARG A 114 1.82 -11.18 12.18
CA ARG A 114 3.14 -11.13 11.55
C ARG A 114 2.98 -10.71 10.10
N MET A 115 4.02 -10.12 9.51
CA MET A 115 4.00 -9.77 8.08
C MET A 115 3.76 -10.98 7.17
N GLY A 116 4.22 -12.17 7.59
CA GLY A 116 3.96 -13.43 6.87
C GLY A 116 2.52 -13.95 6.96
N ASP A 117 1.65 -13.34 7.76
CA ASP A 117 0.22 -13.68 7.82
C ASP A 117 -0.57 -13.04 6.66
N PHE A 118 0.09 -12.26 5.79
CA PHE A 118 -0.51 -11.63 4.62
C PHE A 118 0.12 -12.11 3.31
N ALA A 119 -0.69 -12.15 2.25
CA ALA A 119 -0.28 -12.36 0.87
C ALA A 119 -0.57 -11.09 0.04
N PRO A 120 0.46 -10.46 -0.54
CA PRO A 120 0.28 -9.40 -1.53
C PRO A 120 -0.45 -9.93 -2.78
N LEU A 121 -1.31 -9.10 -3.37
CA LEU A 121 -2.05 -9.44 -4.59
C LEU A 121 -1.52 -8.64 -5.79
N THR A 122 -1.44 -7.32 -5.67
CA THR A 122 -0.94 -6.45 -6.74
C THR A 122 -0.59 -5.08 -6.18
N ARG A 123 0.46 -4.45 -6.71
CA ARG A 123 0.66 -3.00 -6.55
C ARG A 123 -0.26 -2.31 -7.52
N LEU A 124 -1.22 -1.56 -7.00
CA LEU A 124 -2.21 -0.85 -7.79
C LEU A 124 -1.59 0.39 -8.42
N THR A 125 -0.96 1.23 -7.60
CA THR A 125 -0.57 2.58 -8.00
C THR A 125 0.74 3.02 -7.40
N VAL A 126 1.35 4.04 -8.01
CA VAL A 126 2.43 4.84 -7.47
C VAL A 126 2.06 6.32 -7.55
N GLY A 127 2.07 7.01 -6.41
CA GLY A 127 1.98 8.47 -6.34
C GLY A 127 3.35 9.05 -6.02
N PRO A 128 4.17 9.43 -7.01
CA PRO A 128 5.49 10.01 -6.73
C PRO A 128 5.36 11.36 -6.04
N SER A 129 6.34 11.69 -5.21
CA SER A 129 6.45 13.01 -4.59
C SER A 129 7.40 13.91 -5.37
N VAL A 130 7.24 15.22 -5.20
CA VAL A 130 8.19 16.24 -5.64
C VAL A 130 8.87 16.86 -4.42
N LEU A 131 10.21 16.91 -4.46
CA LEU A 131 10.98 17.68 -3.49
C LEU A 131 10.89 19.15 -3.84
N VAL A 132 10.36 19.94 -2.91
CA VAL A 132 10.16 21.39 -3.09
C VAL A 132 10.88 22.20 -2.03
N VAL A 133 11.27 23.41 -2.43
CA VAL A 133 11.84 24.44 -1.56
C VAL A 133 11.15 25.78 -1.80
N PRO A 134 11.16 26.72 -0.84
CA PRO A 134 10.64 28.07 -1.04
C PRO A 134 11.44 28.80 -2.12
N ALA A 135 10.76 29.42 -3.10
CA ALA A 135 11.44 30.09 -4.21
C ALA A 135 12.35 31.24 -3.75
N GLN A 136 12.00 31.89 -2.64
CA GLN A 136 12.78 32.97 -2.02
C GLN A 136 14.17 32.56 -1.49
N LEU A 137 14.45 31.24 -1.37
CA LEU A 137 15.80 30.76 -1.06
C LEU A 137 16.78 30.97 -2.21
N GLY A 138 16.30 31.27 -3.42
CA GLY A 138 17.14 31.51 -4.60
C GLY A 138 17.82 30.26 -5.17
N LEU A 139 17.63 29.10 -4.55
CA LEU A 139 18.10 27.80 -5.06
C LEU A 139 17.37 27.48 -6.36
N ARG A 140 18.09 27.00 -7.37
CA ARG A 140 17.55 26.67 -8.70
C ARG A 140 17.58 25.19 -9.02
N SER A 141 18.39 24.42 -8.30
CA SER A 141 18.67 23.03 -8.63
C SER A 141 18.86 22.17 -7.37
N PHE A 142 18.71 20.85 -7.51
CA PHE A 142 18.97 19.90 -6.43
C PHE A 142 20.42 19.95 -5.92
N PRO A 143 21.47 20.05 -6.77
CA PRO A 143 22.84 20.20 -6.29
C PRO A 143 23.07 21.48 -5.47
N GLU A 144 22.49 22.61 -5.86
CA GLU A 144 22.57 23.86 -5.08
C GLU A 144 21.91 23.69 -3.71
N PHE A 145 20.76 23.02 -3.65
CA PHE A 145 20.11 22.67 -2.40
C PHE A 145 21.03 21.83 -1.49
N VAL A 146 21.61 20.74 -2.02
CA VAL A 146 22.50 19.87 -1.25
C VAL A 146 23.72 20.64 -0.73
N ALA A 147 24.34 21.48 -1.56
CA ALA A 147 25.47 22.31 -1.15
C ALA A 147 25.09 23.31 -0.06
N ALA A 148 23.95 24.00 -0.21
CA ALA A 148 23.47 25.00 0.74
C ALA A 148 23.05 24.39 2.08
N ALA A 149 22.49 23.18 2.07
CA ALA A 149 22.14 22.42 3.27
C ALA A 149 23.40 21.93 4.01
N LYS A 150 24.39 21.39 3.28
CA LYS A 150 25.67 20.93 3.86
C LYS A 150 26.48 22.06 4.48
N ALA A 151 26.39 23.27 3.94
CA ALA A 151 27.07 24.43 4.50
C ALA A 151 26.50 24.88 5.86
N ARG A 152 25.31 24.41 6.23
CA ARG A 152 24.59 24.80 7.46
C ARG A 152 23.95 23.59 8.15
N PRO A 153 24.76 22.64 8.65
CA PRO A 153 24.25 21.43 9.27
C PRO A 153 23.36 21.78 10.47
N GLY A 154 22.19 21.14 10.56
CA GLY A 154 21.23 21.31 11.65
C GLY A 154 20.45 22.64 11.66
N GLN A 155 20.72 23.56 10.73
CA GLN A 155 20.00 24.85 10.65
C GLN A 155 18.80 24.82 9.71
N TRP A 156 18.75 23.83 8.82
CA TRP A 156 17.64 23.63 7.90
C TRP A 156 16.74 22.53 8.39
N SER A 157 15.47 22.65 8.04
CA SER A 157 14.46 21.67 8.41
C SER A 157 13.66 21.18 7.21
N TYR A 158 13.16 19.95 7.33
CA TYR A 158 12.21 19.37 6.40
C TYR A 158 10.91 19.01 7.11
N GLY A 159 9.79 19.25 6.44
CA GLY A 159 8.47 18.92 6.95
C GLY A 159 8.01 17.51 6.57
N SER A 160 7.08 16.95 7.34
CA SER A 160 6.32 15.75 6.97
C SER A 160 4.91 15.79 7.59
N VAL A 161 4.07 14.81 7.26
CA VAL A 161 2.76 14.62 7.92
C VAL A 161 2.80 13.73 9.18
N GLY A 162 4.00 13.47 9.72
CA GLY A 162 4.16 12.75 11.00
C GLY A 162 5.30 11.75 11.01
N VAL A 163 5.71 11.36 12.21
CA VAL A 163 6.72 10.32 12.46
C VAL A 163 6.26 8.98 11.89
N GLY A 164 7.18 8.22 11.31
CA GLY A 164 6.92 6.92 10.70
C GLY A 164 6.14 6.95 9.38
N THR A 165 5.91 8.13 8.79
CA THR A 165 5.30 8.26 7.44
C THR A 165 6.35 8.10 6.35
N SER A 166 5.94 7.81 5.11
CA SER A 166 6.86 7.78 3.96
C SER A 166 7.56 9.11 3.74
N LEU A 167 6.92 10.25 4.07
CA LEU A 167 7.54 11.57 3.97
C LEU A 167 8.63 11.78 5.02
N HIS A 168 8.40 11.32 6.26
CA HIS A 168 9.42 11.34 7.31
C HIS A 168 10.61 10.45 6.93
N LEU A 169 10.34 9.18 6.61
CA LEU A 169 11.41 8.25 6.20
C LEU A 169 12.12 8.72 4.91
N GLY A 170 11.41 9.38 4.00
CA GLY A 170 11.98 9.97 2.80
C GLY A 170 12.92 11.14 3.07
N GLY A 171 12.63 11.97 4.07
CA GLY A 171 13.56 13.02 4.51
C GLY A 171 14.80 12.45 5.20
N GLU A 172 14.65 11.41 6.01
CA GLU A 172 15.80 10.69 6.58
C GLU A 172 16.64 9.98 5.50
N GLU A 173 15.99 9.37 4.50
CA GLU A 173 16.67 8.78 3.35
C GLU A 173 17.41 9.84 2.52
N LEU A 174 16.82 11.03 2.32
CA LEU A 174 17.49 12.17 1.68
C LEU A 174 18.74 12.56 2.46
N LYS A 175 18.68 12.69 3.79
CA LYS A 175 19.82 12.99 4.66
C LYS A 175 20.93 11.95 4.50
N MET A 176 20.58 10.66 4.59
CA MET A 176 21.51 9.54 4.45
C MET A 176 22.21 9.52 3.09
N LEU A 177 21.45 9.70 2.00
CA LEU A 177 21.99 9.60 0.65
C LEU A 177 22.81 10.83 0.24
N THR A 178 22.42 12.02 0.72
CA THR A 178 23.09 13.26 0.36
C THR A 178 24.19 13.64 1.34
N GLY A 179 24.17 13.14 2.58
CA GLY A 179 25.01 13.59 3.68
C GLY A 179 24.65 14.99 4.18
N THR A 180 23.38 15.39 4.04
CA THR A 180 22.86 16.63 4.62
C THR A 180 22.38 16.39 6.04
N ASP A 181 22.46 17.44 6.88
CA ASP A 181 21.93 17.40 8.25
C ASP A 181 20.74 18.36 8.35
N LEU A 182 19.54 17.78 8.31
CA LEU A 182 18.26 18.48 8.34
C LEU A 182 17.46 18.06 9.58
N VAL A 183 16.81 19.03 10.22
CA VAL A 183 15.91 18.81 11.34
C VAL A 183 14.52 18.42 10.83
N HIS A 184 13.97 17.32 11.33
CA HIS A 184 12.60 16.91 11.02
C HIS A 184 11.58 17.75 11.79
N VAL A 185 10.54 18.23 11.10
CA VAL A 185 9.41 18.93 11.72
C VAL A 185 8.09 18.25 11.30
N PRO A 186 7.37 17.58 12.22
CA PRO A 186 6.09 16.95 11.90
C PRO A 186 4.93 17.97 11.88
N TYR A 187 4.04 17.83 10.91
CA TYR A 187 2.82 18.64 10.76
C TYR A 187 1.58 17.77 10.75
N ARG A 188 0.42 18.37 11.04
CA ARG A 188 -0.90 17.71 10.98
C ARG A 188 -1.46 17.57 9.56
N GLY A 189 -0.68 17.88 8.53
CA GLY A 189 -1.07 17.81 7.13
C GLY A 189 -0.33 18.82 6.25
N TRP A 190 -0.50 18.69 4.93
CA TRP A 190 0.11 19.57 3.92
C TRP A 190 -0.21 21.05 4.17
N THR A 191 -1.46 21.42 4.45
CA THR A 191 -1.87 22.82 4.61
C THR A 191 -1.06 23.57 5.67
N ASN A 192 -0.78 22.94 6.82
CA ASN A 192 0.06 23.52 7.87
C ASN A 192 1.52 23.60 7.42
N ALA A 193 2.06 22.52 6.83
CA ALA A 193 3.43 22.49 6.35
C ALA A 193 3.68 23.52 5.22
N ALA A 194 2.73 23.69 4.30
CA ALA A 194 2.83 24.62 3.18
C ALA A 194 2.89 26.07 3.66
N THR A 195 2.13 26.42 4.71
CA THR A 195 2.18 27.76 5.31
C THR A 195 3.58 28.06 5.85
N ASP A 196 4.17 27.14 6.60
CA ASP A 196 5.51 27.29 7.17
C ASP A 196 6.61 27.17 6.11
N LEU A 197 6.41 26.38 5.06
CA LEU A 197 7.30 26.31 3.90
C LEU A 197 7.32 27.67 3.17
N LEU A 198 6.16 28.23 2.83
CA LEU A 198 6.07 29.53 2.17
C LEU A 198 6.63 30.67 3.02
N ALA A 199 6.49 30.59 4.34
CA ALA A 199 7.11 31.52 5.29
C ALA A 199 8.60 31.25 5.53
N ASN A 200 9.18 30.22 4.90
CA ASN A 200 10.55 29.74 5.10
C ASN A 200 10.91 29.43 6.57
N ARG A 201 9.94 28.94 7.33
CA ARG A 201 10.16 28.33 8.65
C ARG A 201 10.69 26.91 8.54
N ILE A 202 10.31 26.22 7.46
CA ILE A 202 10.97 25.00 6.96
C ILE A 202 11.48 25.23 5.54
N GLN A 203 12.53 24.52 5.14
CA GLN A 203 13.23 24.78 3.87
C GLN A 203 12.89 23.74 2.80
N VAL A 204 12.44 22.56 3.23
CA VAL A 204 12.31 21.41 2.35
C VAL A 204 11.03 20.65 2.65
N TYR A 205 10.36 20.17 1.61
CA TYR A 205 9.22 19.28 1.77
C TYR A 205 9.12 18.31 0.59
N PHE A 206 8.77 17.05 0.86
CA PHE A 206 8.30 16.14 -0.17
C PHE A 206 6.78 16.26 -0.27
N SER A 207 6.29 16.88 -1.33
CA SER A 207 4.86 17.08 -1.56
C SER A 207 4.32 16.08 -2.58
N THR A 208 3.03 15.77 -2.49
CA THR A 208 2.34 15.20 -3.65
C THR A 208 2.32 16.23 -4.79
N ILE A 209 2.21 15.75 -6.03
CA ILE A 209 2.19 16.64 -7.20
C ILE A 209 0.97 17.57 -7.19
N PRO A 210 -0.28 17.13 -6.97
CA PRO A 210 -1.43 18.03 -6.98
C PRO A 210 -1.34 19.14 -5.92
N ASP A 211 -0.79 18.81 -4.76
CA ASP A 211 -0.64 19.75 -3.63
C ASP A 211 0.36 20.88 -3.94
N ALA A 212 1.50 20.53 -4.55
CA ALA A 212 2.57 21.49 -4.83
C ALA A 212 2.42 22.20 -6.18
N LEU A 213 1.76 21.59 -7.17
CA LEU A 213 1.74 22.09 -8.54
C LEU A 213 1.24 23.54 -8.66
N PRO A 214 0.15 23.97 -7.99
CA PRO A 214 -0.29 25.37 -8.06
C PRO A 214 0.74 26.36 -7.50
N MET A 215 1.45 25.97 -6.43
CA MET A 215 2.49 26.80 -5.81
C MET A 215 3.79 26.82 -6.63
N ILE A 216 4.08 25.73 -7.35
CA ILE A 216 5.19 25.67 -8.32
C ILE A 216 4.87 26.56 -9.53
N GLN A 217 3.67 26.46 -10.08
CA GLN A 217 3.24 27.23 -11.26
C GLN A 217 3.15 28.74 -10.98
N SER A 218 2.76 29.14 -9.77
CA SER A 218 2.77 30.54 -9.34
C SER A 218 4.15 31.05 -8.93
N GLY A 219 5.18 30.21 -8.93
CA GLY A 219 6.55 30.58 -8.60
C GLY A 219 6.82 30.76 -7.10
N GLN A 220 5.89 30.37 -6.23
CA GLN A 220 6.07 30.44 -4.77
C GLN A 220 7.00 29.34 -4.26
N LEU A 221 6.93 28.16 -4.87
CA LEU A 221 7.80 27.02 -4.61
C LEU A 221 8.63 26.67 -5.84
N ARG A 222 9.80 26.07 -5.62
CA ARG A 222 10.59 25.45 -6.67
C ARG A 222 10.63 23.94 -6.49
N ALA A 223 10.28 23.22 -7.54
CA ALA A 223 10.51 21.78 -7.65
C ALA A 223 11.98 21.50 -7.96
N LEU A 224 12.62 20.65 -7.16
CA LEU A 224 14.04 20.29 -7.30
C LEU A 224 14.24 18.88 -7.86
N ALA A 225 13.37 17.95 -7.49
CA ALA A 225 13.44 16.57 -7.94
C ALA A 225 12.08 15.88 -7.86
N VAL A 226 11.77 15.01 -8.82
CA VAL A 226 10.66 14.05 -8.74
C VAL A 226 11.19 12.71 -8.26
N THR A 227 10.50 12.11 -7.29
CA THR A 227 10.81 10.77 -6.73
C THR A 227 10.18 9.64 -7.55
N HIS A 228 10.38 9.71 -8.87
CA HIS A 228 9.94 8.70 -9.82
C HIS A 228 11.12 8.32 -10.73
N SER A 229 11.00 7.21 -11.48
CA SER A 229 12.00 6.85 -12.49
C SER A 229 11.93 7.74 -13.71
N GLU A 230 10.75 8.29 -14.01
CA GLU A 230 10.45 9.07 -15.19
C GLU A 230 9.97 10.48 -14.82
N ARG A 231 10.26 11.45 -15.70
CA ARG A 231 9.76 12.82 -15.54
C ARG A 231 8.25 12.85 -15.70
N LEU A 232 7.60 13.76 -15.00
CA LEU A 232 6.15 13.89 -15.04
C LEU A 232 5.75 14.90 -16.11
N PRO A 233 4.70 14.64 -16.91
CA PRO A 233 4.19 15.62 -17.87
C PRO A 233 3.79 16.97 -17.25
N ALA A 234 3.38 16.98 -15.98
CA ALA A 234 3.05 18.19 -15.24
C ALA A 234 4.28 19.01 -14.80
N LEU A 235 5.47 18.40 -14.78
CA LEU A 235 6.74 19.00 -14.35
C LEU A 235 7.90 18.57 -15.28
N PRO A 236 7.82 18.87 -16.60
CA PRO A 236 8.77 18.33 -17.58
C PRO A 236 10.21 18.82 -17.36
N GLU A 237 10.36 20.02 -16.79
CA GLU A 237 11.67 20.61 -16.50
C GLU A 237 12.29 20.10 -15.18
N THR A 238 11.52 19.41 -14.33
CA THR A 238 12.02 18.92 -13.05
C THR A 238 12.70 17.56 -13.26
N PRO A 239 13.99 17.41 -12.90
CA PRO A 239 14.68 16.14 -13.04
C PRO A 239 14.14 15.10 -12.05
N THR A 240 14.33 13.83 -12.36
CA THR A 240 14.08 12.74 -11.44
C THR A 240 15.26 12.52 -10.49
N VAL A 241 14.99 11.91 -9.34
CA VAL A 241 16.05 11.44 -8.45
C VAL A 241 16.99 10.43 -9.13
N THR A 242 16.49 9.64 -10.09
CA THR A 242 17.31 8.72 -10.89
C THR A 242 18.28 9.47 -11.79
N GLU A 243 17.82 10.49 -12.52
CA GLU A 243 18.68 11.35 -13.36
C GLU A 243 19.75 12.09 -12.52
N LEU A 244 19.42 12.40 -11.26
CA LEU A 244 20.34 13.04 -10.31
C LEU A 244 21.32 12.08 -9.63
N GLY A 245 21.26 10.77 -9.93
CA GLY A 245 22.16 9.76 -9.32
C GLY A 245 21.71 9.24 -7.95
N PHE A 246 20.45 9.46 -7.56
CA PHE A 246 19.84 9.00 -6.32
C PHE A 246 18.66 8.03 -6.55
N PRO A 247 18.84 6.92 -7.32
CA PRO A 247 17.74 5.99 -7.63
C PRO A 247 17.16 5.28 -6.40
N LYS A 248 17.87 5.32 -5.26
CA LYS A 248 17.40 4.76 -3.99
C LYS A 248 16.44 5.68 -3.24
N LEU A 249 16.39 6.98 -3.55
CA LEU A 249 15.50 7.93 -2.87
C LEU A 249 14.05 7.71 -3.35
N ARG A 250 13.28 6.97 -2.55
CA ARG A 250 11.94 6.50 -2.91
C ARG A 250 10.92 7.06 -1.93
N VAL A 251 10.36 8.21 -2.29
CA VAL A 251 9.32 8.90 -1.51
C VAL A 251 8.02 8.92 -2.30
N SER A 252 7.22 7.87 -2.13
CA SER A 252 5.98 7.69 -2.88
C SER A 252 4.82 7.33 -1.97
N SER A 253 3.62 7.63 -2.46
CA SER A 253 2.36 7.04 -2.01
C SER A 253 2.08 5.81 -2.88
N ASP A 254 2.69 4.69 -2.52
CA ASP A 254 2.41 3.41 -3.16
C ASP A 254 1.18 2.76 -2.52
N PHE A 255 0.23 2.36 -3.36
CA PHE A 255 -0.94 1.61 -2.91
C PHE A 255 -0.98 0.24 -3.58
N GLY A 256 -1.30 -0.77 -2.79
CA GLY A 256 -1.46 -2.14 -3.27
C GLY A 256 -2.63 -2.83 -2.62
N MET A 257 -2.83 -4.09 -2.95
CA MET A 257 -3.81 -4.96 -2.32
C MET A 257 -3.10 -6.11 -1.63
N ALA A 258 -3.59 -6.47 -0.45
CA ALA A 258 -3.17 -7.67 0.26
C ALA A 258 -4.38 -8.39 0.88
N ILE A 259 -4.20 -9.67 1.16
CA ILE A 259 -5.19 -10.54 1.78
C ILE A 259 -4.52 -11.47 2.80
N GLY A 260 -5.27 -12.21 3.60
CA GLY A 260 -4.69 -13.22 4.50
C GLY A 260 -3.91 -14.30 3.73
N ALA A 261 -2.72 -14.67 4.23
CA ALA A 261 -1.84 -15.66 3.61
C ALA A 261 -2.46 -17.07 3.54
N GLY A 262 -3.42 -17.38 4.42
CA GLY A 262 -4.16 -18.64 4.42
C GLY A 262 -5.16 -18.80 3.29
N VAL A 263 -5.51 -17.73 2.56
CA VAL A 263 -6.48 -17.80 1.45
C VAL A 263 -5.94 -18.71 0.32
N PRO A 264 -6.74 -19.65 -0.22
CA PRO A 264 -6.33 -20.55 -1.29
C PRO A 264 -5.70 -19.83 -2.48
N ALA A 265 -4.63 -20.42 -3.03
CA ALA A 265 -3.85 -19.81 -4.11
C ALA A 265 -4.70 -19.46 -5.35
N ALA A 266 -5.67 -20.31 -5.71
CA ALA A 266 -6.57 -20.06 -6.83
C ALA A 266 -7.44 -18.81 -6.62
N ILE A 267 -7.92 -18.58 -5.40
CA ILE A 267 -8.68 -17.38 -5.05
C ILE A 267 -7.78 -16.14 -5.12
N ARG A 268 -6.55 -16.22 -4.59
CA ARG A 268 -5.60 -15.10 -4.67
C ARG A 268 -5.25 -14.75 -6.12
N ALA A 269 -5.00 -15.75 -6.96
CA ALA A 269 -4.72 -15.54 -8.38
C ALA A 269 -5.91 -14.88 -9.10
N ARG A 270 -7.14 -15.32 -8.80
CA ARG A 270 -8.34 -14.70 -9.37
C ARG A 270 -8.53 -13.25 -8.90
N LEU A 271 -8.28 -12.96 -7.62
CA LEU A 271 -8.34 -11.60 -7.08
C LEU A 271 -7.26 -10.71 -7.72
N GLU A 272 -6.01 -11.19 -7.81
CA GLU A 272 -4.94 -10.49 -8.51
C GLU A 272 -5.36 -10.11 -9.93
N GLU A 273 -5.82 -11.09 -10.73
CA GLU A 273 -6.26 -10.87 -12.11
C GLU A 273 -7.31 -9.76 -12.19
N VAL A 274 -8.34 -9.84 -11.34
CA VAL A 274 -9.44 -8.87 -11.32
C VAL A 274 -8.98 -7.48 -10.92
N PHE A 275 -8.16 -7.33 -9.88
CA PHE A 275 -7.65 -6.01 -9.48
C PHE A 275 -6.71 -5.41 -10.53
N ARG A 276 -5.87 -6.24 -11.16
CA ARG A 276 -4.97 -5.83 -12.24
C ARG A 276 -5.73 -5.40 -13.50
N ALA A 277 -6.87 -6.01 -13.78
CA ALA A 277 -7.76 -5.59 -14.87
C ALA A 277 -8.47 -4.27 -14.51
N ALA A 278 -9.09 -4.20 -13.34
CA ALA A 278 -9.84 -3.03 -12.87
C ALA A 278 -8.97 -1.76 -12.85
N ILE A 279 -7.76 -1.82 -12.28
CA ILE A 279 -6.89 -0.64 -12.19
C ILE A 279 -6.45 -0.10 -13.57
N ARG A 280 -6.50 -0.94 -14.61
CA ARG A 280 -6.14 -0.58 -15.98
C ARG A 280 -7.30 -0.06 -16.80
N GLU A 281 -8.53 -0.01 -16.27
CA GLU A 281 -9.64 0.57 -17.01
C GLU A 281 -9.39 2.06 -17.34
N PRO A 282 -9.59 2.51 -18.59
CA PRO A 282 -9.24 3.88 -19.00
C PRO A 282 -9.88 4.97 -18.12
N ALA A 283 -11.13 4.78 -17.69
CA ALA A 283 -11.81 5.74 -16.83
C ALA A 283 -11.16 5.84 -15.43
N ILE A 284 -10.70 4.71 -14.89
CA ILE A 284 -9.99 4.64 -13.61
C ILE A 284 -8.62 5.29 -13.75
N GLN A 285 -7.86 4.96 -14.81
CA GLN A 285 -6.56 5.57 -15.08
C GLN A 285 -6.66 7.10 -15.19
N ALA A 286 -7.63 7.61 -15.96
CA ALA A 286 -7.84 9.04 -16.14
C ALA A 286 -8.14 9.73 -14.80
N ARG A 287 -9.00 9.13 -13.97
CA ARG A 287 -9.33 9.69 -12.65
C ARG A 287 -8.12 9.72 -11.72
N LEU A 288 -7.31 8.67 -11.69
CA LEU A 288 -6.10 8.62 -10.88
C LEU A 288 -5.05 9.63 -11.34
N LEU A 289 -4.88 9.79 -12.66
CA LEU A 289 -3.93 10.73 -13.23
C LEU A 289 -4.27 12.18 -12.85
N THR A 290 -5.56 12.56 -12.79
CA THR A 290 -5.97 13.90 -12.29
C THR A 290 -5.55 14.15 -10.84
N SER A 291 -5.29 13.10 -10.07
CA SER A 291 -4.80 13.16 -8.69
C SER A 291 -3.29 12.93 -8.59
N GLY A 292 -2.54 12.95 -9.71
CA GLY A 292 -1.10 12.71 -9.72
C GLY A 292 -0.70 11.28 -9.33
N ILE A 293 -1.63 10.33 -9.47
CA ILE A 293 -1.42 8.92 -9.15
C ILE A 293 -1.33 8.14 -10.45
N PHE A 294 -0.27 7.35 -10.58
CA PHE A 294 0.01 6.55 -11.77
C PHE A 294 -0.34 5.09 -11.53
N VAL A 295 -0.88 4.44 -12.54
CA VAL A 295 -1.26 3.03 -12.50
C VAL A 295 -0.04 2.15 -12.68
N VAL A 296 0.02 1.07 -11.89
CA VAL A 296 1.06 0.03 -11.99
C VAL A 296 0.41 -1.31 -12.37
N GLY A 297 -0.44 -1.87 -11.50
CA GLY A 297 -1.06 -3.18 -11.70
C GLY A 297 -0.05 -4.32 -11.80
N SER A 298 0.94 -4.36 -10.90
CA SER A 298 2.02 -5.37 -10.90
C SER A 298 1.49 -6.79 -10.69
N SER A 299 2.31 -7.81 -10.93
CA SER A 299 2.04 -9.15 -10.42
C SER A 299 2.13 -9.20 -8.89
N ALA A 300 1.59 -10.26 -8.29
CA ALA A 300 1.75 -10.52 -6.85
C ALA A 300 3.23 -10.69 -6.44
N GLU A 301 4.02 -11.36 -7.29
CA GLU A 301 5.45 -11.58 -7.06
C GLU A 301 6.27 -10.30 -7.12
N GLU A 302 6.01 -9.44 -8.11
CA GLU A 302 6.61 -8.12 -8.22
C GLU A 302 6.28 -7.27 -6.99
N TYR A 303 5.03 -7.33 -6.51
CA TYR A 303 4.64 -6.57 -5.33
C TYR A 303 5.27 -7.12 -4.04
N ALA A 304 5.35 -8.45 -3.89
CA ALA A 304 6.01 -9.08 -2.76
C ALA A 304 7.51 -8.71 -2.71
N SER A 305 8.18 -8.69 -3.86
CA SER A 305 9.59 -8.30 -3.99
C SER A 305 9.78 -6.83 -3.58
N LEU A 306 8.91 -5.94 -4.06
CA LEU A 306 8.94 -4.52 -3.68
C LEU A 306 8.73 -4.32 -2.18
N LEU A 307 7.79 -5.05 -1.57
CA LEU A 307 7.53 -4.96 -0.13
C LEU A 307 8.73 -5.44 0.68
N ALA A 308 9.42 -6.50 0.25
CA ALA A 308 10.64 -6.97 0.91
C ALA A 308 11.76 -5.91 0.82
N GLU A 309 11.94 -5.28 -0.35
CA GLU A 309 12.86 -4.16 -0.52
C GLU A 309 12.51 -2.97 0.38
N ASP A 310 11.23 -2.59 0.43
CA ASP A 310 10.77 -1.48 1.25
C ASP A 310 10.95 -1.76 2.75
N ILE A 311 10.67 -2.98 3.20
CA ILE A 311 10.90 -3.39 4.60
C ILE A 311 12.39 -3.28 4.94
N ALA A 312 13.28 -3.82 4.11
CA ALA A 312 14.72 -3.76 4.35
C ALA A 312 15.23 -2.31 4.35
N ARG A 313 14.77 -1.50 3.39
CA ARG A 313 15.10 -0.09 3.26
C ARG A 313 14.64 0.73 4.46
N TYR A 314 13.38 0.59 4.85
CA TYR A 314 12.83 1.30 6.02
C TYR A 314 13.49 0.84 7.32
N ALA A 315 13.83 -0.44 7.46
CA ALA A 315 14.55 -0.93 8.64
C ALA A 315 15.89 -0.23 8.81
N GLU A 316 16.64 -0.08 7.72
CA GLU A 316 17.92 0.63 7.74
C GLU A 316 17.75 2.12 8.05
N ILE A 317 16.78 2.80 7.43
CA ILE A 317 16.49 4.21 7.72
C ILE A 317 16.13 4.40 9.20
N ILE A 318 15.20 3.58 9.72
CA ILE A 318 14.76 3.64 11.11
C ILE A 318 15.93 3.45 12.08
N ARG A 319 16.79 2.47 11.79
CA ARG A 319 17.97 2.16 12.60
C ARG A 319 18.98 3.32 12.60
N VAL A 320 19.32 3.86 11.43
CA VAL A 320 20.30 4.94 11.28
C VAL A 320 19.79 6.26 11.87
N ALA A 321 18.53 6.59 11.63
CA ALA A 321 17.91 7.82 12.14
C ALA A 321 17.44 7.71 13.60
N GLY A 322 17.54 6.52 14.22
CA GLY A 322 17.13 6.30 15.60
C GLY A 322 15.63 6.50 15.86
N ILE A 323 14.80 6.28 14.84
CA ILE A 323 13.35 6.53 14.90
C ILE A 323 12.68 5.54 15.84
N ARG A 324 11.87 6.06 16.77
CA ARG A 324 11.04 5.27 17.68
C ARG A 324 9.64 5.87 17.74
N LEU A 325 8.64 5.02 17.93
CA LEU A 325 7.32 5.47 18.36
C LEU A 325 7.37 5.56 19.89
N GLU A 326 7.07 6.74 20.44
CA GLU A 326 6.88 6.93 21.88
C GLU A 326 5.59 6.26 22.37
#